data_AF-A0A9E5PPC6-F1
#
_entry.id   AF-A0A9E5PPC6-F1
#
_cell.length_a   1.000
_cell.length_b   1.000
_cell.length_c   1.000
_cell.angle_alpha   90.00
_cell.angle_beta   90.00
_cell.angle_gamma   90.00
#
_symmetry.space_group_name_H-M   'P 1'
#
loop_
_entity.id
_entity.type
_entity.pdbx_description
1 polymer ?
#
loop_
_entity_poly.entity_id
_entity_poly.type
_entity_poly.pdbx_seq_one_letter_code
_entity_poly.pdbx_strand_id
1 'polypeptide(L)'
;MSGRITRVELSQNEVTGNWQVQVTLTYNSTFDVLYTFEPMTTSPADGTDQLAAIVVSQGQSVIQGETLGSLLMRGAGTHVHFGVVVNGSWVCPAPYFTADAREEILGLLQAAWPGAQLCY
;
A
#
# COMPACT_ATOMS: atom_id res chain seq x y z
N MET A 1 -11.12 -8.76 14.04
CA MET A 1 -10.61 -9.62 12.94
C MET A 1 -9.20 -9.16 12.61
N SER A 2 -8.28 -10.08 12.32
CA SER A 2 -6.86 -9.77 12.07
C SER A 2 -6.41 -10.26 10.70
N GLY A 3 -5.60 -9.48 9.99
CA GLY A 3 -4.82 -9.92 8.83
C GLY A 3 -3.47 -10.48 9.26
N ARG A 4 -2.81 -11.26 8.40
CA ARG A 4 -1.44 -11.72 8.62
C ARG A 4 -0.52 -11.13 7.56
N ILE A 5 0.57 -10.49 7.97
CA ILE A 5 1.60 -9.99 7.06
C ILE A 5 2.26 -11.21 6.40
N THR A 6 2.15 -11.30 5.09
CA THR A 6 2.73 -12.39 4.29
C THR A 6 3.96 -11.94 3.52
N ARG A 7 4.17 -10.64 3.36
CA ARG A 7 5.33 -10.08 2.68
C ARG A 7 5.70 -8.70 3.24
N VAL A 8 7.00 -8.48 3.43
CA VAL A 8 7.63 -7.16 3.56
C VAL A 8 8.86 -7.21 2.67
N GLU A 9 8.84 -6.49 1.54
CA GLU A 9 9.83 -6.67 0.49
C GLU A 9 10.31 -5.32 -0.04
N LEU A 10 11.62 -5.11 0.00
CA LEU A 10 12.29 -4.02 -0.72
C LEU A 10 12.56 -4.47 -2.16
N SER A 11 12.13 -3.69 -3.13
CA SER A 11 12.41 -3.92 -4.54
C SER A 11 12.67 -2.62 -5.29
N GLN A 12 13.21 -2.73 -6.48
CA GLN A 12 13.38 -1.62 -7.41
C GLN A 12 12.42 -1.81 -8.58
N ASN A 13 11.66 -0.78 -8.91
CA ASN A 13 10.81 -0.78 -10.09
C ASN A 13 11.70 -0.78 -11.35
N GLU A 14 11.58 -1.80 -12.20
CA GLU A 14 12.46 -1.99 -13.36
C GLU A 14 12.29 -0.91 -14.45
N VAL A 15 11.13 -0.25 -14.49
CA VAL A 15 10.83 0.77 -15.51
C VAL A 15 11.35 2.14 -15.06
N THR A 16 11.13 2.51 -13.81
CA THR A 16 11.49 3.84 -13.29
C THR A 16 12.85 3.88 -12.61
N GLY A 17 13.37 2.73 -12.18
CA GLY A 17 14.54 2.63 -11.31
C GLY A 17 14.27 3.05 -9.86
N ASN A 18 13.02 3.38 -9.49
CA ASN A 18 12.70 3.83 -8.15
C ASN A 18 12.65 2.65 -7.17
N TRP A 19 13.18 2.86 -5.96
CA TRP A 19 13.05 1.93 -4.86
C TRP A 19 11.67 2.03 -4.22
N GLN A 20 11.15 0.90 -3.79
CA GLN A 20 9.84 0.77 -3.16
C GLN A 20 9.84 -0.35 -2.12
N VAL A 21 8.95 -0.26 -1.14
CA VAL A 21 8.75 -1.32 -0.15
C VAL A 21 7.31 -1.77 -0.15
N GLN A 22 7.07 -3.04 -0.45
CA GLN A 22 5.75 -3.64 -0.46
C GLN A 22 5.47 -4.37 0.85
N VAL A 23 4.33 -4.06 1.47
CA VAL A 23 3.74 -4.81 2.57
C VAL A 23 2.48 -5.49 2.06
N THR A 24 2.42 -6.82 2.17
CA THR A 24 1.21 -7.61 1.83
C THR A 24 0.65 -8.25 3.08
N LEU A 25 -0.66 -8.10 3.27
CA LEU A 25 -1.42 -8.79 4.31
C LEU A 25 -2.44 -9.73 3.67
N THR A 26 -2.56 -10.93 4.22
CA THR A 26 -3.59 -11.90 3.83
C THR A 26 -4.67 -11.97 4.90
N TYR A 27 -5.93 -11.94 4.49
CA TYR A 27 -7.09 -12.09 5.35
C TYR A 27 -7.96 -13.26 4.90
N ASN A 28 -8.22 -14.20 5.83
CA ASN A 28 -9.04 -15.40 5.64
C ASN A 28 -8.72 -16.21 4.36
N SER A 29 -7.46 -16.24 3.92
CA SER A 29 -6.97 -16.92 2.69
C SER A 29 -7.59 -16.47 1.35
N THR A 30 -8.60 -15.61 1.38
CA THR A 30 -9.30 -15.13 0.18
C THR A 30 -8.77 -13.79 -0.29
N PHE A 31 -8.41 -12.92 0.66
CA PHE A 31 -8.05 -11.53 0.38
C PHE A 31 -6.57 -11.33 0.63
N ASP A 32 -5.88 -10.74 -0.34
CA ASP A 32 -4.61 -10.08 -0.11
C ASP A 32 -4.80 -8.57 -0.29
N VAL A 33 -4.27 -7.78 0.64
CA VAL A 33 -4.21 -6.32 0.53
C VAL A 33 -2.75 -5.92 0.49
N LEU A 34 -2.41 -5.08 -0.48
CA LEU A 34 -1.05 -4.64 -0.75
C LEU A 34 -0.95 -3.15 -0.50
N TYR A 35 0.12 -2.75 0.18
CA TYR A 35 0.56 -1.37 0.32
C TYR A 35 2.00 -1.28 -0.15
N THR A 36 2.25 -0.53 -1.22
CA THR A 36 3.59 -0.26 -1.73
C THR A 36 3.95 1.17 -1.40
N PHE A 37 4.96 1.34 -0.56
CA PHE A 37 5.51 2.63 -0.16
C PHE A 37 6.54 3.05 -1.21
N GLU A 38 6.22 4.09 -1.99
CA GLU A 38 7.02 4.56 -3.11
C GLU A 38 7.63 5.94 -2.79
N PRO A 39 8.85 5.99 -2.23
CA PRO A 39 9.56 7.25 -1.93
C PRO A 39 10.03 8.00 -3.20
N MET A 40 9.80 7.46 -4.39
CA MET A 40 10.12 8.07 -5.69
C MET A 40 11.60 8.50 -5.84
N THR A 41 12.50 7.58 -5.50
CA THR A 41 13.95 7.81 -5.50
C THR A 41 14.68 6.60 -6.08
N THR A 42 15.74 6.86 -6.85
CA THR A 42 16.63 5.82 -7.40
C THR A 42 17.79 5.48 -6.46
N SER A 43 17.88 6.16 -5.31
CA SER A 43 18.91 5.93 -4.29
C SER A 43 18.64 4.63 -3.50
N PRO A 44 19.54 3.63 -3.52
CA PRO A 44 19.38 2.41 -2.74
C PRO A 44 19.39 2.65 -1.22
N ALA A 45 20.08 3.70 -0.77
CA ALA A 45 20.10 4.10 0.64
C ALA A 45 18.71 4.53 1.09
N ASP A 46 18.00 5.33 0.28
CA ASP A 46 16.62 5.72 0.59
C ASP A 46 15.66 4.53 0.58
N GLY A 47 15.87 3.54 -0.31
CA GLY A 47 15.12 2.29 -0.29
C GLY A 47 15.32 1.50 1.00
N THR A 48 16.56 1.45 1.50
CA THR A 48 16.89 0.81 2.78
C THR A 48 16.27 1.57 3.96
N ASP A 49 16.32 2.90 3.95
CA ASP A 49 15.64 3.74 4.95
C ASP A 49 14.13 3.51 4.94
N GLN A 50 13.53 3.42 3.74
CA GLN A 50 12.11 3.17 3.60
C GLN A 50 11.72 1.79 4.14
N LEU A 51 12.57 0.78 3.97
CA LEU A 51 12.36 -0.54 4.57
C LEU A 51 12.42 -0.49 6.09
N ALA A 52 13.39 0.26 6.64
CA ALA A 52 13.52 0.47 8.08
C ALA A 52 12.35 1.26 8.69
N ALA A 53 11.62 2.03 7.88
CA ALA A 53 10.41 2.74 8.30
C ALA A 53 9.14 1.87 8.35
N ILE A 54 9.21 0.60 7.93
CA ILE A 54 8.15 -0.40 8.11
C ILE A 54 8.30 -1.04 9.50
N VAL A 55 7.25 -0.97 10.30
CA VAL A 55 7.28 -1.40 11.73
C VAL A 55 6.68 -2.78 11.96
N VAL A 56 6.16 -3.41 10.90
CA VAL A 56 5.63 -4.78 10.93
C VAL A 56 6.57 -5.75 10.25
N SER A 57 6.51 -7.02 10.64
CA SER A 57 7.34 -8.08 10.07
C SER A 57 6.51 -9.18 9.40
N GLN A 58 7.11 -9.88 8.44
CA GLN A 58 6.47 -11.06 7.85
C GLN A 58 6.11 -12.09 8.93
N GLY A 59 4.87 -12.57 8.88
CA GLY A 59 4.29 -13.51 9.82
C GLY A 59 3.52 -12.87 10.98
N GLN A 60 3.68 -11.56 11.21
CA GLN A 60 2.95 -10.81 12.22
C GLN A 60 1.45 -10.74 11.89
N SER A 61 0.60 -10.89 12.90
CA SER A 61 -0.83 -10.58 12.79
C SER A 61 -1.05 -9.11 13.09
N VAL A 62 -1.91 -8.47 12.31
CA VAL A 62 -2.29 -7.07 12.47
C VAL A 62 -3.80 -6.90 12.51
N ILE A 63 -4.27 -5.87 13.21
CA ILE A 63 -5.69 -5.49 13.24
C ILE A 63 -5.90 -4.10 12.64
N GLN A 64 -7.15 -3.79 12.30
CA GLN A 64 -7.52 -2.46 11.81
C GLN A 64 -7.09 -1.38 12.81
N GLY A 65 -6.46 -0.31 12.30
CA GLY A 65 -5.97 0.81 13.10
C GLY A 65 -4.50 0.68 13.54
N GLU A 66 -3.88 -0.50 13.39
CA GLU A 66 -2.45 -0.64 13.64
C GLU A 66 -1.61 -0.01 12.52
N THR A 67 -0.50 0.61 12.92
CA THR A 67 0.46 1.21 11.99
C THR A 67 1.32 0.14 11.34
N LEU A 68 1.35 0.11 10.01
CA LEU A 68 2.23 -0.78 9.24
C LEU A 68 3.63 -0.18 9.04
N GLY A 69 3.73 1.15 8.95
CA GLY A 69 4.96 1.87 8.69
C GLY A 69 4.68 3.32 8.32
N SER A 70 5.75 4.06 7.99
CA SER A 70 5.68 5.43 7.49
C SER A 70 6.28 5.55 6.09
N LEU A 71 5.65 6.36 5.24
CA LEU A 71 6.22 6.75 3.96
C LEU A 71 7.26 7.86 4.16
N LEU A 72 8.46 7.68 3.62
CA LEU A 72 9.52 8.68 3.66
C LEU A 72 9.45 9.58 2.42
N MET A 73 9.21 10.87 2.64
CA MET A 73 9.14 11.87 1.57
C MET A 73 10.54 12.15 1.01
N ARG A 74 10.93 11.49 -0.08
CA ARG A 74 12.26 11.66 -0.72
C ARG A 74 12.16 12.34 -2.08
N GLY A 75 11.28 11.84 -2.95
CA GLY A 75 11.08 12.37 -4.30
C GLY A 75 9.75 13.08 -4.48
N ALA A 76 9.65 13.87 -5.56
CA ALA A 76 8.36 14.41 -6.00
C ALA A 76 7.43 13.26 -6.40
N GLY A 77 6.15 13.38 -6.02
CA GLY A 77 5.16 12.33 -6.27
C GLY A 77 5.25 11.12 -5.34
N THR A 78 5.98 11.21 -4.22
CA THR A 78 6.00 10.18 -3.17
C THR A 78 4.56 9.83 -2.75
N HIS A 79 4.20 8.55 -2.79
CA HIS A 79 2.86 8.08 -2.45
C HIS A 79 2.87 6.63 -1.93
N VAL A 80 1.73 6.19 -1.39
CA VAL A 80 1.47 4.77 -1.12
C VAL A 80 0.51 4.26 -2.18
N HIS A 81 0.95 3.30 -2.99
CA HIS A 81 0.07 2.54 -3.86
C HIS A 81 -0.66 1.50 -3.01
N PHE A 82 -1.98 1.37 -3.19
CA PHE A 82 -2.76 0.34 -2.51
C PHE A 82 -3.56 -0.49 -3.51
N GLY A 83 -3.79 -1.77 -3.18
CA GLY A 83 -4.68 -2.60 -3.98
C GLY A 83 -5.15 -3.86 -3.27
N VAL A 84 -6.19 -4.47 -3.84
CA VAL A 84 -6.85 -5.66 -3.29
C VAL A 84 -6.84 -6.76 -4.33
N VAL A 85 -6.46 -7.95 -3.88
CA VAL A 85 -6.49 -9.19 -4.65
C VAL A 85 -7.48 -10.14 -3.98
N VAL A 86 -8.39 -10.71 -4.76
CA VAL A 86 -9.39 -11.68 -4.31
C VAL A 86 -9.22 -12.97 -5.08
N ASN A 87 -8.95 -14.06 -4.36
CA ASN A 87 -8.66 -15.37 -4.95
C ASN A 87 -7.58 -15.30 -6.06
N GLY A 88 -6.54 -14.51 -5.83
CA GLY A 88 -5.42 -14.34 -6.77
C GLY A 88 -5.67 -13.38 -7.94
N SER A 89 -6.84 -12.75 -8.03
CA SER A 89 -7.14 -11.75 -9.08
C SER A 89 -7.21 -10.34 -8.51
N TRP A 90 -6.54 -9.38 -9.16
CA TRP A 90 -6.67 -7.96 -8.85
C TRP A 90 -8.11 -7.51 -9.10
N VAL A 91 -8.67 -6.78 -8.14
CA VAL A 91 -10.04 -6.29 -8.22
C VAL A 91 -10.08 -4.81 -7.87
N CYS A 92 -11.13 -4.14 -8.34
CA CYS A 92 -11.51 -2.84 -7.82
C CYS A 92 -11.71 -2.93 -6.29
N PRO A 93 -11.00 -2.12 -5.47
CA PRO A 93 -11.15 -2.15 -4.02
C PRO A 93 -12.49 -1.60 -3.53
N ALA A 94 -13.15 -0.74 -4.32
CA ALA A 94 -14.32 0.03 -3.90
C ALA A 94 -15.48 -0.81 -3.29
N PRO A 95 -15.82 -2.02 -3.79
CA PRO A 95 -16.86 -2.85 -3.20
C PRO A 95 -16.52 -3.41 -1.81
N TYR A 96 -15.25 -3.36 -1.41
CA TYR A 96 -14.75 -3.93 -0.14
C TYR A 96 -14.51 -2.87 0.93
N PHE A 97 -14.68 -1.59 0.61
CA PHE A 97 -14.66 -0.53 1.60
C PHE A 97 -15.96 -0.50 2.42
N THR A 98 -15.86 0.00 3.65
CA THR A 98 -17.03 0.54 4.35
C THR A 98 -17.52 1.79 3.62
N ALA A 99 -18.76 2.23 3.88
CA ALA A 99 -19.27 3.47 3.31
C ALA A 99 -18.36 4.66 3.64
N ASP A 100 -17.97 4.79 4.91
CA ASP A 100 -17.08 5.85 5.39
C ASP A 100 -15.71 5.82 4.69
N ALA A 101 -15.06 4.64 4.63
CA ALA A 101 -13.76 4.52 3.97
C ALA A 101 -13.85 4.83 2.46
N ARG A 102 -14.96 4.43 1.83
CA ARG A 102 -15.21 4.74 0.41
C ARG A 102 -15.35 6.24 0.20
N GLU A 103 -16.12 6.92 1.05
CA GLU A 103 -16.33 8.37 0.99
C GLU A 103 -15.05 9.15 1.26
N GLU A 104 -14.26 8.75 2.27
CA GLU A 104 -12.98 9.37 2.60
C GLU A 104 -11.98 9.27 1.44
N ILE A 105 -11.74 8.05 0.93
CA ILE A 105 -10.78 7.87 -0.18
C ILE A 105 -11.28 8.57 -1.45
N LEU A 106 -12.57 8.47 -1.78
CA LEU A 106 -13.13 9.17 -2.94
C LEU A 106 -13.02 10.70 -2.78
N GLY A 107 -13.25 11.22 -1.58
CA GLY A 107 -13.10 12.64 -1.27
C GLY A 107 -11.67 13.13 -1.48
N LEU A 108 -10.67 12.37 -1.02
CA LEU A 108 -9.26 12.67 -1.27
C LEU A 108 -8.93 12.69 -2.76
N LEU A 109 -9.41 11.69 -3.50
CA LEU A 109 -9.20 11.62 -4.95
C LEU A 109 -9.86 12.78 -5.70
N GLN A 110 -11.10 13.12 -5.36
CA GLN A 110 -11.84 14.19 -6.03
C GLN A 110 -11.32 15.58 -5.69
N ALA A 111 -10.72 15.77 -4.51
CA ALA A 111 -10.03 17.00 -4.15
C ALA A 111 -8.78 17.24 -5.01
N ALA A 112 -8.02 16.17 -5.31
CA ALA A 112 -6.86 16.25 -6.20
C ALA A 112 -7.25 16.28 -7.69
N TRP A 113 -8.27 15.51 -8.06
CA TRP A 113 -8.70 15.25 -9.43
C TRP A 113 -10.24 15.24 -9.52
N PRO A 114 -10.88 16.39 -9.80
CA PRO A 114 -12.33 16.48 -9.90
C PRO A 114 -12.90 15.48 -10.91
N GLY A 115 -13.89 14.69 -10.47
CA GLY A 115 -14.52 13.64 -11.29
C GLY A 115 -13.83 12.26 -11.23
N ALA A 116 -12.74 12.12 -10.48
CA ALA A 116 -12.10 10.83 -10.27
C ALA A 116 -13.07 9.78 -9.69
N GLN A 117 -12.84 8.53 -10.12
CA GLN A 117 -13.49 7.34 -9.58
C GLN A 117 -12.43 6.48 -8.86
N LEU A 118 -12.87 5.63 -7.93
CA LEU A 118 -11.96 4.77 -7.15
C LEU A 118 -11.23 3.72 -7.99
N CYS A 119 -11.79 3.34 -9.14
CA CYS A 119 -11.30 2.29 -10.01
C CYS A 119 -11.49 2.72 -11.47
N TYR A 120 -10.54 2.38 -12.33
CA TYR A 120 -10.49 2.73 -13.75
C TYR A 120 -10.24 1.50 -14.62
#